data_AF-A0A1H2HEX2-F1
#
_entry.id   AF-A0A1H2HEX2-F1
#
_cell.length_a   1.000
_cell.length_b   1.000
_cell.length_c   1.000
_cell.angle_alpha   90.00
_cell.angle_beta   90.00
_cell.angle_gamma   90.00
#
_symmetry.space_group_name_H-M   'P 1'
#
loop_
_entity.id
_entity.type
_entity.pdbx_description
1 polymer ?
#
loop_
_entity_poly.entity_id
_entity_poly.type
_entity_poly.pdbx_seq_one_letter_code
_entity_poly.pdbx_strand_id
1 'polypeptide(L)'
;MKKVIYGALLASTVLLSACSSGPSESDIKALLEAEMEKMSAMIGELGGDSMSDMLEVEIHKVTIHSCEEERSDVYRCDVEVDATAPVTGRSVERAEIVLAKSDDGWIQAQ
;
A
#
# COMPACT_ATOMS: atom_id res chain seq x y z
N MET A 1 51.57 17.04 -20.57
CA MET A 1 50.11 17.18 -20.46
C MET A 1 49.48 16.03 -21.24
N LYS A 2 48.48 15.23 -20.82
CA LYS A 2 47.66 15.11 -19.61
C LYS A 2 47.08 13.68 -19.66
N LYS A 3 47.30 12.91 -18.59
CA LYS A 3 46.46 11.88 -17.96
C LYS A 3 45.53 11.05 -18.87
N VAL A 4 45.90 9.78 -19.09
CA VAL A 4 44.97 8.73 -19.49
C VAL A 4 44.19 8.31 -18.23
N ILE A 5 42.93 8.72 -18.16
CA ILE A 5 42.03 8.41 -17.05
C ILE A 5 41.47 7.01 -17.29
N TYR A 6 41.89 6.07 -16.46
CA TYR A 6 41.40 4.69 -16.44
C TYR A 6 39.95 4.64 -15.96
N GLY A 7 39.13 3.98 -16.76
CA GLY A 7 38.17 2.98 -16.32
C GLY A 7 37.06 3.48 -15.39
N ALA A 8 35.93 3.81 -16.00
CA ALA A 8 34.64 3.90 -15.34
C ALA A 8 34.37 2.64 -14.49
N LEU A 9 34.32 2.80 -13.16
CA LEU A 9 33.68 1.83 -12.30
C LEU A 9 32.17 1.90 -12.58
N LEU A 10 31.67 0.90 -13.30
CA LEU A 10 30.25 0.56 -13.37
C LEU A 10 29.79 0.19 -11.95
N ALA A 11 29.19 1.15 -11.25
CA ALA A 11 28.40 0.85 -10.06
C ALA A 11 27.13 0.14 -10.56
N SER A 12 27.12 -1.18 -10.48
CA SER A 12 25.94 -2.01 -10.72
C SER A 12 24.82 -1.58 -9.77
N THR A 13 23.86 -0.82 -10.29
CA THR A 13 22.55 -0.65 -9.65
C THR A 13 21.87 -2.01 -9.69
N VAL A 14 21.92 -2.75 -8.59
CA VAL A 14 21.01 -3.88 -8.36
C VAL A 14 19.63 -3.25 -8.19
N LEU A 15 18.96 -3.01 -9.30
CA LEU A 15 17.52 -2.82 -9.33
C LEU A 15 16.97 -4.20 -8.97
N LEU A 16 16.65 -4.43 -7.68
CA LEU A 16 15.69 -5.46 -7.34
C LEU A 16 14.40 -5.05 -8.05
N SER A 17 14.18 -5.60 -9.24
CA SER A 17 12.86 -5.61 -9.84
C SER A 17 11.97 -6.41 -8.89
N ALA A 18 11.35 -5.71 -7.94
CA ALA A 18 10.13 -6.18 -7.32
C ALA A 18 9.22 -6.63 -8.47
N CYS A 19 8.75 -7.87 -8.41
CA CYS A 19 7.96 -8.51 -9.46
C CYS A 19 6.89 -7.55 -9.97
N SER A 20 7.02 -7.12 -11.23
CA SER A 20 6.16 -6.14 -11.91
C SER A 20 4.70 -6.60 -12.10
N SER A 21 4.27 -7.68 -11.44
CA SER A 21 2.94 -8.25 -11.54
C SER A 21 2.06 -8.02 -10.31
N GLY A 22 2.65 -7.77 -9.13
CA GLY A 22 1.92 -7.50 -7.89
C GLY A 22 1.39 -6.07 -7.79
N PRO A 23 0.58 -5.77 -6.76
CA PRO A 23 0.06 -4.42 -6.51
C PRO A 23 1.19 -3.44 -6.17
N SER A 24 1.02 -2.19 -6.59
CA SER A 24 1.87 -1.09 -6.15
C SER A 24 1.46 -0.55 -4.78
N GLU A 25 2.34 0.20 -4.11
CA GLU A 25 2.01 0.88 -2.85
C GLU A 25 0.79 1.81 -3.01
N SER A 26 0.66 2.47 -4.16
CA SER A 26 -0.51 3.29 -4.49
C SER A 26 -1.79 2.48 -4.67
N ASP A 27 -1.69 1.27 -5.23
CA ASP A 27 -2.86 0.39 -5.37
C ASP A 27 -3.39 -0.03 -4.01
N ILE A 28 -2.47 -0.42 -3.10
CA ILE A 28 -2.84 -0.84 -1.74
C ILE A 28 -3.40 0.35 -0.96
N LYS A 29 -2.79 1.54 -1.07
CA LYS A 29 -3.32 2.75 -0.44
C LYS A 29 -4.74 3.06 -0.92
N ALA A 30 -4.98 3.05 -2.24
CA ALA A 30 -6.29 3.32 -2.81
C ALA A 30 -7.34 2.29 -2.37
N LEU A 31 -6.96 1.01 -2.27
CA LEU A 31 -7.82 -0.05 -1.75
C LEU A 31 -8.23 0.23 -0.30
N LEU A 32 -7.27 0.55 0.57
CA LEU A 32 -7.52 0.84 1.99
C LEU A 32 -8.40 2.09 2.15
N GLU A 33 -8.13 3.15 1.40
CA GLU A 33 -8.95 4.38 1.40
C GLU A 33 -10.39 4.08 0.96
N ALA A 34 -10.57 3.27 -0.10
CA ALA A 34 -11.90 2.88 -0.57
C ALA A 34 -12.67 2.01 0.42
N GLU A 35 -12.00 1.15 1.20
CA GLU A 35 -12.63 0.37 2.27
C GLU A 35 -13.12 1.27 3.41
N MET A 36 -12.31 2.28 3.76
CA MET A 36 -12.66 3.25 4.79
C MET A 36 -13.80 4.16 4.35
N GLU A 37 -13.82 4.59 3.08
CA GLU A 37 -14.94 5.37 2.53
C GLU A 37 -16.25 4.57 2.52
N LYS A 38 -16.20 3.27 2.18
CA LYS A 38 -17.38 2.40 2.30
C LYS A 38 -17.87 2.28 3.74
N MET A 39 -16.93 2.16 4.69
CA MET A 39 -17.27 2.08 6.11
C MET A 39 -17.85 3.39 6.64
N SER A 40 -17.26 4.54 6.28
CA SER A 40 -17.73 5.86 6.68
C SER A 40 -19.12 6.14 6.12
N ALA A 41 -19.37 5.80 4.85
CA ALA A 41 -20.69 5.91 4.23
C ALA A 41 -21.75 5.07 4.96
N MET A 42 -21.42 3.81 5.29
CA MET A 42 -22.31 2.94 6.05
C MET A 42 -22.65 3.50 7.43
N ILE A 43 -21.66 4.09 8.12
CA ILE A 43 -21.85 4.68 9.44
C ILE A 43 -22.62 6.00 9.36
N GLY A 44 -22.36 6.83 8.35
CA GLY A 44 -23.13 8.04 8.09
C GLY A 44 -24.62 7.74 7.88
N GLU A 45 -24.94 6.67 7.15
CA GLU A 45 -26.33 6.24 6.93
C GLU A 45 -27.05 5.80 8.21
N LEU A 46 -26.30 5.26 9.19
CA LEU A 46 -26.85 4.73 10.45
C LEU A 46 -26.82 5.71 11.64
N GLY A 47 -25.79 6.56 11.71
CA GLY A 47 -25.46 7.41 12.85
C GLY A 47 -25.31 8.91 12.55
N GLY A 48 -25.41 9.30 11.27
CA GLY A 48 -25.23 10.67 10.79
C GLY A 48 -23.77 11.10 10.61
N ASP A 49 -23.55 12.13 9.78
CA ASP A 49 -22.23 12.60 9.32
C ASP A 49 -21.24 12.92 10.45
N SER A 50 -21.72 13.31 11.64
CA SER A 50 -20.82 13.58 12.77
C SER A 50 -20.10 12.34 13.30
N MET A 51 -20.67 11.14 13.12
CA MET A 51 -20.03 9.89 13.54
C MET A 51 -19.05 9.35 12.50
N SER A 52 -19.25 9.66 11.20
CA SER A 52 -18.29 9.26 10.16
C SER A 52 -16.99 10.05 10.27
N ASP A 53 -17.06 11.36 10.53
CA ASP A 53 -15.87 12.22 10.66
C ASP A 53 -14.99 11.81 11.85
N MET A 54 -15.59 11.22 12.90
CA MET A 54 -14.85 10.69 14.05
C MET A 54 -14.04 9.43 13.74
N LEU A 55 -14.23 8.84 12.57
CA LEU A 55 -13.60 7.59 12.14
C LEU A 55 -12.71 7.77 10.90
N GLU A 56 -12.55 8.99 10.42
CA GLU A 56 -11.70 9.30 9.28
C GLU A 56 -10.22 9.04 9.66
N VAL A 57 -9.66 7.97 9.13
CA VAL A 57 -8.23 7.67 9.25
C VAL A 57 -7.50 8.31 8.07
N GLU A 58 -6.35 8.94 8.31
CA GLU A 58 -5.51 9.53 7.26
C GLU A 58 -4.32 8.60 6.99
N ILE A 59 -4.20 8.05 5.78
CA ILE A 59 -3.07 7.19 5.40
C ILE A 59 -1.94 8.05 4.80
N HIS A 60 -0.83 8.18 5.53
CA HIS A 60 0.35 8.93 5.09
C HIS A 60 1.17 8.15 4.08
N LYS A 61 1.42 6.87 4.38
CA LYS A 61 2.33 6.03 3.59
C LYS A 61 1.96 4.56 3.71
N VAL A 62 2.10 3.85 2.59
CA VAL A 62 2.15 2.39 2.54
C VAL A 62 3.54 1.99 2.06
N THR A 63 4.15 1.00 2.71
CA THR A 63 5.43 0.41 2.30
C THR A 63 5.23 -1.08 2.08
N ILE A 64 5.61 -1.60 0.92
CA ILE A 64 5.59 -3.05 0.66
C ILE A 64 6.96 -3.63 1.02
N HIS A 65 7.00 -4.57 1.97
CA HIS A 65 8.23 -5.27 2.37
C HIS A 65 8.48 -6.52 1.54
N SER A 66 7.41 -7.28 1.28
CA SER A 66 7.39 -8.41 0.35
C SER A 66 6.02 -8.50 -0.29
N CYS A 67 5.96 -9.06 -1.49
CA CYS A 67 4.70 -9.48 -2.06
C CYS A 67 4.89 -10.66 -3.01
N GLU A 68 4.23 -11.78 -2.69
CA GLU A 68 4.38 -13.06 -3.37
C GLU A 68 3.08 -13.47 -4.03
N GLU A 69 3.14 -13.97 -5.26
CA GLU A 69 1.96 -14.53 -5.94
C GLU A 69 1.68 -15.92 -5.39
N GLU A 70 0.53 -16.07 -4.73
CA GLU A 70 0.09 -17.33 -4.10
C GLU A 70 -0.62 -18.24 -5.10
N ARG A 71 -1.39 -17.64 -6.00
CA ARG A 71 -2.14 -18.27 -7.09
C ARG A 71 -2.34 -17.21 -8.18
N SER A 72 -2.74 -17.62 -9.39
CA SER A 72 -2.91 -16.72 -10.54
C SER A 72 -3.66 -15.44 -10.14
N ASP A 73 -2.99 -14.30 -10.32
CA ASP A 73 -3.52 -12.96 -10.03
C ASP A 73 -3.89 -12.69 -8.55
N VAL A 74 -3.37 -13.49 -7.61
CA VAL A 74 -3.57 -13.31 -6.17
C VAL A 74 -2.24 -13.28 -5.45
N TYR A 75 -2.06 -12.22 -4.65
CA TYR A 75 -0.80 -11.87 -4.04
C TYR A 75 -0.94 -11.71 -2.53
N ARG A 76 0.00 -12.27 -1.76
CA ARG A 76 0.15 -12.04 -0.33
C ARG A 76 1.28 -11.03 -0.12
N CYS A 77 0.96 -9.86 0.42
CA CYS A 77 1.94 -8.82 0.69
C CYS A 77 2.12 -8.58 2.20
N ASP A 78 3.37 -8.46 2.66
CA ASP A 78 3.72 -7.85 3.95
C ASP A 78 3.81 -6.34 3.76
N VAL A 79 2.88 -5.60 4.37
CA VAL A 79 2.74 -4.15 4.22
C VAL A 79 2.88 -3.44 5.54
N GLU A 80 3.50 -2.28 5.51
CA GLU A 80 3.57 -1.35 6.64
C GLU A 80 2.80 -0.07 6.29
N VAL A 81 1.87 0.30 7.15
CA VAL A 81 0.95 1.43 6.97
C VAL A 81 1.21 2.46 8.06
N ASP A 82 1.54 3.67 7.64
CA ASP A 82 1.65 4.85 8.49
C ASP A 82 0.36 5.65 8.37
N ALA A 83 -0.41 5.72 9.45
CA ALA A 83 -1.72 6.35 9.45
C ALA A 83 -1.99 7.13 10.74
N THR A 84 -2.87 8.13 10.65
CA THR A 84 -3.41 8.85 11.81
C THR A 84 -4.88 8.53 11.98
N ALA A 85 -5.26 7.99 13.13
CA ALA A 85 -6.66 7.85 13.51
C ALA A 85 -7.06 8.92 14.56
N PRO A 86 -8.31 9.43 14.56
CA PRO A 86 -8.71 10.52 15.45
C PRO A 86 -8.60 10.18 16.95
N VAL A 87 -8.82 8.92 17.31
CA VAL A 87 -8.86 8.46 18.71
C VAL A 87 -7.49 8.03 19.23
N THR A 88 -6.69 7.36 18.41
CA THR A 88 -5.41 6.76 18.82
C THR A 88 -4.19 7.56 18.37
N GLY A 89 -4.37 8.56 17.50
CA GLY A 89 -3.28 9.36 16.95
C GLY A 89 -2.55 8.65 15.81
N ARG A 90 -1.32 9.08 15.53
CA ARG A 90 -0.48 8.50 14.47
C ARG A 90 0.17 7.20 14.92
N SER A 91 0.05 6.16 14.12
CA SER A 91 0.69 4.87 14.30
C SER A 91 1.33 4.38 13.00
N VAL A 92 2.28 3.45 13.14
CA VAL A 92 2.85 2.69 12.03
C VAL A 92 2.62 1.23 12.35
N GLU A 93 1.87 0.54 11.51
CA GLU A 93 1.46 -0.84 11.73
C GLU A 93 1.84 -1.72 10.55
N ARG A 94 2.33 -2.92 10.84
CA ARG A 94 2.68 -3.91 9.83
C ARG A 94 1.66 -5.03 9.84
N ALA A 95 1.17 -5.38 8.66
CA ALA A 95 0.16 -6.41 8.46
C ALA A 95 0.44 -7.19 7.18
N GLU A 96 -0.02 -8.44 7.17
CA GLU A 96 -0.07 -9.23 5.95
C GLU A 96 -1.47 -9.08 5.33
N ILE A 97 -1.51 -8.76 4.04
CA ILE A 97 -2.75 -8.64 3.28
C ILE A 97 -2.70 -9.52 2.03
N VAL A 98 -3.84 -10.11 1.67
CA VAL A 98 -3.98 -10.87 0.43
C VAL A 98 -4.84 -10.05 -0.52
N LEU A 99 -4.37 -9.83 -1.75
CA LEU A 99 -5.07 -9.08 -2.78
C LEU A 99 -5.25 -9.92 -4.02
N ALA A 100 -6.40 -9.79 -4.67
CA ALA A 100 -6.63 -10.32 -6.02
C ALA A 100 -6.73 -9.18 -7.02
N LYS A 101 -6.16 -9.39 -8.21
CA LYS A 101 -6.35 -8.50 -9.35
C LYS A 101 -7.74 -8.72 -9.94
N SER A 102 -8.41 -7.63 -10.27
CA SER A 102 -9.73 -7.60 -10.91
C SER A 102 -9.71 -6.62 -12.09
N ASP A 103 -10.76 -6.61 -12.90
CA ASP A 103 -10.88 -5.70 -14.04
C ASP A 103 -10.91 -4.22 -13.59
N ASP A 104 -11.43 -3.95 -12.39
CA ASP A 104 -11.58 -2.61 -11.82
C ASP A 104 -10.43 -2.21 -10.87
N GLY A 105 -9.35 -3.01 -10.82
CA GLY A 105 -8.20 -2.77 -9.96
C GLY A 105 -7.97 -3.90 -8.96
N TRP A 106 -7.61 -3.58 -7.72
CA TRP A 106 -7.29 -4.57 -6.70
C TRP A 106 -8.41 -4.72 -5.67
N ILE A 107 -8.62 -5.94 -5.20
CA ILE A 107 -9.57 -6.25 -4.13
C ILE A 107 -8.90 -7.06 -3.04
N GLN A 108 -9.35 -6.91 -1.79
CA GLN A 108 -8.89 -7.78 -0.71
C GLN A 108 -9.44 -9.19 -0.94
N ALA A 109 -8.55 -10.16 -0.99
CA ALA A 109 -8.87 -11.57 -1.06
C ALA A 109 -8.80 -12.19 0.36
N GLN A 110 -9.60 -13.24 0.58
CA GLN A 110 -9.52 -14.07 1.78
C GLN A 110 -8.80 -15.40 1.48
#